data_AF-A0A1F3LEW6-F1
#
_entry.id   AF-A0A1F3LEW6-F1
#
_cell.length_a   1.000
_cell.length_b   1.000
_cell.length_c   1.000
_cell.angle_alpha   90.00
_cell.angle_beta   90.00
_cell.angle_gamma   90.00
#
_symmetry.space_group_name_H-M   'P 1'
#
loop_
_entity.id
_entity.type
_entity.pdbx_description
1 polymer ?
#
loop_
_entity_poly.entity_id
_entity_poly.type
_entity_poly.pdbx_seq_one_letter_code
_entity_poly.pdbx_strand_id
1 'polypeptide(L)'
;MKVQLDTRKCKACWKCIDECPNMVIKKVDLPWHKHAIIADPGKCSSCLKCIKACQYGALSKADKTTHNRSLVIYLLLFFGIAMIISGLVLQLGFHMGSSAGQHEHTRGFETSKAIWGIIYNDWSTIHKIVVVLFSLLMIFHIKNKQVITLSILFLLVAITGFVPWFIDLSGNSVTSRLIFIEIHDKIALILVIYLILHIIKRRKWFTQ
;
A
#
# COMPACT_ATOMS: atom_id res chain seq x y z
N MET A 1 -0.43 22.13 -20.13
CA MET A 1 -0.32 22.05 -18.65
C MET A 1 -1.72 22.02 -18.06
N LYS A 2 -2.11 21.00 -17.31
CA LYS A 2 -3.50 20.87 -16.84
C LYS A 2 -3.75 21.78 -15.61
N VAL A 3 -5.01 22.06 -15.31
CA VAL A 3 -5.42 22.76 -14.07
C VAL A 3 -5.97 21.71 -13.11
N GLN A 4 -5.84 21.92 -11.80
CA GLN A 4 -6.45 21.07 -10.77
C GLN A 4 -7.37 21.90 -9.86
N LEU A 5 -8.43 21.28 -9.35
CA LEU A 5 -9.42 21.89 -8.47
C LEU A 5 -9.44 21.19 -7.11
N ASP A 6 -9.24 21.94 -6.02
CA ASP A 6 -9.54 21.47 -4.66
C ASP A 6 -10.99 21.80 -4.32
N THR A 7 -11.85 20.78 -4.37
CA THR A 7 -13.29 20.92 -4.12
C THR A 7 -13.59 21.40 -2.70
N ARG A 8 -12.68 21.21 -1.73
CA ARG A 8 -12.87 21.69 -0.33
C ARG A 8 -12.77 23.20 -0.19
N LYS A 9 -12.05 23.85 -1.11
CA LYS A 9 -11.92 25.32 -1.15
C LYS A 9 -12.95 25.98 -2.07
N CYS A 10 -13.61 25.20 -2.92
CA CYS A 10 -14.60 25.71 -3.86
C CYS A 10 -15.84 26.20 -3.11
N LYS A 11 -16.21 27.47 -3.31
CA LYS A 11 -17.45 28.06 -2.77
C LYS A 11 -18.57 28.16 -3.81
N ALA A 12 -18.45 27.44 -4.94
CA ALA A 12 -19.47 27.41 -5.98
C ALA A 12 -19.91 28.80 -6.49
N CYS A 13 -18.97 29.76 -6.60
CA CYS A 13 -19.25 31.11 -7.11
C CYS A 13 -19.29 31.23 -8.64
N TRP A 14 -19.00 30.13 -9.34
CA TRP A 14 -19.06 29.98 -10.80
C TRP A 14 -18.13 30.84 -11.67
N LYS A 15 -17.47 31.87 -11.12
CA LYS A 15 -16.51 32.74 -11.85
C LYS A 15 -15.50 32.00 -12.74
N CYS A 16 -15.00 30.84 -12.29
CA CYS A 16 -14.04 30.05 -13.06
C CYS A 16 -14.62 29.42 -14.34
N ILE A 17 -15.93 29.16 -14.37
CA ILE A 17 -16.67 28.64 -15.53
C ILE A 17 -16.80 29.76 -16.56
N ASP A 18 -17.23 30.94 -16.12
CA ASP A 18 -17.44 32.12 -16.97
C ASP A 18 -16.14 32.54 -17.67
N GLU A 19 -15.02 32.43 -16.97
CA GLU A 19 -13.69 32.79 -17.47
C GLU A 19 -13.01 31.70 -18.32
N CYS A 20 -13.63 30.53 -18.48
CA CYS A 20 -13.04 29.42 -19.23
C CYS A 20 -13.46 29.48 -20.71
N PRO A 21 -12.58 29.91 -21.64
CA PRO A 21 -12.93 30.08 -23.05
C PRO A 21 -13.30 28.76 -23.74
N ASN A 22 -12.79 27.64 -23.21
CA ASN A 22 -12.96 26.32 -23.80
C ASN A 22 -13.99 25.47 -23.04
N MET A 23 -14.75 26.06 -22.10
CA MET A 23 -15.81 25.40 -21.33
C MET A 23 -15.38 24.07 -20.68
N VAL A 24 -14.12 23.99 -20.23
CA VAL A 24 -13.52 22.80 -19.61
C VAL A 24 -14.12 22.52 -18.23
N ILE A 25 -14.63 23.56 -17.57
CA ILE A 25 -15.14 23.52 -16.20
C ILE A 25 -16.67 23.51 -16.25
N LYS A 26 -17.31 22.57 -15.56
CA LYS A 26 -18.77 22.45 -15.43
C LYS A 26 -19.22 22.64 -13.98
N LYS A 27 -20.52 22.88 -13.80
CA LYS A 27 -21.17 22.98 -12.48
C LYS A 27 -21.67 21.61 -12.02
N VAL A 28 -21.44 21.30 -10.74
CA VAL A 28 -22.20 20.30 -9.98
C VAL A 28 -23.09 21.10 -9.04
N ASP A 29 -24.40 21.00 -9.24
CA ASP A 29 -25.40 21.80 -8.51
C ASP A 29 -26.49 20.87 -7.95
N LEU A 30 -26.11 20.11 -6.92
CA LEU A 30 -27.04 19.26 -6.16
C LEU A 30 -27.50 20.05 -4.91
N PRO A 31 -28.72 19.80 -4.39
CA PRO A 31 -29.29 20.61 -3.31
C PRO A 31 -28.43 20.67 -2.03
N TRP A 32 -27.63 19.64 -1.77
CA TRP A 32 -26.73 19.49 -0.61
C TRP A 32 -25.24 19.54 -0.99
N HIS A 33 -24.91 19.70 -2.27
CA HIS A 33 -23.52 19.58 -2.74
C HIS A 33 -23.28 20.40 -4.01
N LYS A 34 -22.61 21.54 -3.86
CA LYS A 34 -22.31 22.47 -4.97
C LYS A 34 -20.81 22.70 -5.11
N HIS A 35 -20.27 22.47 -6.30
CA HIS A 35 -18.89 22.87 -6.65
C HIS A 35 -18.67 22.84 -8.16
N ALA A 36 -17.55 23.41 -8.62
CA ALA A 36 -17.08 23.26 -10.00
C ALA A 36 -16.46 21.87 -10.21
N ILE A 37 -16.37 21.39 -11.44
CA ILE A 37 -15.64 20.16 -11.80
C ILE A 37 -14.92 20.37 -13.14
N ILE A 38 -13.73 19.79 -13.30
CA ILE A 38 -13.02 19.78 -14.58
C ILE A 38 -13.53 18.59 -15.39
N ALA A 39 -14.44 18.85 -16.33
CA ALA A 39 -15.14 17.80 -17.06
C ALA A 39 -14.38 17.32 -18.31
N ASP A 40 -13.67 18.22 -19.00
CA ASP A 40 -12.99 17.90 -20.26
C ASP A 40 -11.55 18.44 -20.27
N PRO A 41 -10.64 17.83 -19.49
CA PRO A 41 -9.27 18.32 -19.35
C PRO A 41 -8.48 18.30 -20.68
N GLY A 42 -8.94 17.56 -21.69
CA GLY A 42 -8.32 17.50 -23.02
C GLY A 42 -8.46 18.81 -23.81
N LYS A 43 -9.53 19.57 -23.58
CA LYS A 43 -9.78 20.87 -24.22
C LYS A 43 -9.10 22.05 -23.52
N CYS A 44 -8.33 21.80 -22.46
CA CYS A 44 -7.68 22.87 -21.69
C CYS A 44 -6.49 23.48 -22.44
N SER A 45 -6.64 24.74 -22.89
CA SER A 45 -5.57 25.52 -23.53
C SER A 45 -4.50 26.05 -22.57
N SER A 46 -4.57 25.71 -21.28
CA SER A 46 -3.62 26.17 -20.26
C SER A 46 -3.54 27.72 -20.09
N CYS A 47 -4.59 28.46 -20.42
CA CYS A 47 -4.61 29.94 -20.36
C CYS A 47 -4.60 30.56 -18.95
N LEU A 48 -4.82 29.75 -17.91
CA LEU A 48 -4.80 30.13 -16.48
C LEU A 48 -5.86 31.17 -16.03
N LYS A 49 -6.80 31.58 -16.90
CA LYS A 49 -7.87 32.53 -16.55
C LYS A 49 -8.70 32.07 -15.35
N CYS A 50 -9.09 30.80 -15.32
CA CYS A 50 -9.86 30.22 -14.22
C CYS A 50 -9.13 30.25 -12.86
N ILE A 51 -7.79 30.18 -12.85
CA ILE A 51 -6.98 30.31 -11.63
C ILE A 51 -7.05 31.75 -11.11
N LYS A 52 -6.85 32.74 -12.01
CA LYS A 52 -6.93 34.16 -11.67
C LYS A 52 -8.33 34.57 -11.18
N ALA A 53 -9.37 33.99 -11.78
CA ALA A 53 -10.76 34.24 -11.42
C ALA A 53 -11.15 33.68 -10.03
N CYS A 54 -10.42 32.69 -9.54
CA CYS A 54 -10.77 31.99 -8.31
C CYS A 54 -10.24 32.73 -7.07
N GLN A 55 -11.06 33.62 -6.51
CA GLN A 55 -10.74 34.35 -5.27
C GLN A 55 -10.54 33.46 -4.03
N TYR A 56 -10.99 32.20 -4.08
CA TYR A 56 -10.88 31.24 -2.96
C TYR A 56 -9.66 30.32 -3.06
N GLY A 57 -8.82 30.48 -4.10
CA GLY A 57 -7.64 29.64 -4.29
C GLY A 57 -7.96 28.15 -4.46
N ALA A 58 -9.13 27.83 -5.00
CA ALA A 58 -9.55 26.44 -5.24
C ALA A 58 -8.90 25.85 -6.50
N LEU A 59 -8.45 26.68 -7.45
CA LEU A 59 -7.81 26.24 -8.69
C LEU A 59 -6.31 26.53 -8.65
N SER A 60 -5.51 25.57 -9.13
CA SER A 60 -4.06 25.72 -9.25
C SER A 60 -3.53 24.99 -10.48
N LYS A 61 -2.27 25.27 -10.85
CA LYS A 61 -1.59 24.52 -11.91
C LYS A 61 -1.50 23.06 -11.47
N ALA A 62 -1.95 22.12 -12.31
CA ALA A 62 -1.74 20.71 -12.05
C ALA A 62 -0.26 20.41 -12.25
N ASP A 63 0.41 20.11 -11.14
CA ASP A 63 1.78 19.66 -11.18
C ASP A 63 1.84 18.21 -11.70
N LYS A 64 2.87 17.89 -12.48
CA LYS A 64 3.13 16.52 -12.96
C LYS A 64 3.42 15.56 -11.81
N THR A 65 3.75 16.06 -10.62
CA THR A 65 4.01 15.26 -9.41
C THR A 65 2.87 14.34 -9.00
N THR A 66 1.63 14.61 -9.42
CA THR A 66 0.46 13.76 -9.11
C THR A 66 0.55 12.37 -9.76
N HIS A 67 1.26 12.21 -10.89
CA HIS A 67 1.42 10.92 -11.57
C HIS A 67 2.29 9.93 -10.79
N ASN A 68 3.38 10.42 -10.16
CA ASN A 68 4.28 9.58 -9.36
C ASN A 68 3.60 9.02 -8.11
N ARG A 69 2.64 9.76 -7.55
CA ARG A 69 1.87 9.32 -6.38
C ARG A 69 1.01 8.10 -6.68
N SER A 70 0.43 8.02 -7.89
CA SER A 70 -0.35 6.87 -8.32
C SER A 70 0.55 5.64 -8.48
N LEU A 71 1.72 5.80 -9.10
CA LEU A 71 2.70 4.72 -9.26
C LEU A 71 3.15 4.12 -7.92
N VAL A 72 3.50 4.95 -6.94
CA VAL A 72 3.92 4.46 -5.61
C VAL A 72 2.80 3.66 -4.93
N ILE A 73 1.54 4.08 -5.08
CA ILE A 73 0.39 3.35 -4.52
C ILE A 73 0.23 1.97 -5.19
N TYR A 74 0.33 1.90 -6.53
CA TYR A 74 0.25 0.63 -7.23
C TYR A 74 1.41 -0.31 -6.88
N LEU A 75 2.64 0.22 -6.78
CA LEU A 75 3.80 -0.55 -6.35
C LEU A 75 3.63 -1.07 -4.92
N LEU A 76 3.17 -0.23 -3.99
CA LEU A 76 2.85 -0.66 -2.62
C LEU A 76 1.82 -1.77 -2.60
N LEU A 77 0.74 -1.66 -3.38
CA LEU A 77 -0.28 -2.70 -3.45
C LEU A 77 0.30 -4.01 -4.02
N PHE A 78 1.05 -3.93 -5.12
CA PHE A 78 1.68 -5.08 -5.75
C PHE A 78 2.63 -5.81 -4.81
N PHE A 79 3.59 -5.10 -4.22
CA PHE A 79 4.55 -5.69 -3.29
C PHE A 79 3.90 -6.14 -1.98
N GLY A 80 2.85 -5.46 -1.51
CA GLY A 80 2.08 -5.89 -0.35
C GLY A 80 1.37 -7.22 -0.59
N ILE A 81 0.75 -7.41 -1.76
CA ILE A 81 0.13 -8.69 -2.15
C ILE A 81 1.19 -9.78 -2.29
N ALA A 82 2.30 -9.49 -2.99
CA ALA A 82 3.40 -10.44 -3.15
C ALA A 82 3.98 -10.89 -1.80
N MET A 83 4.06 -10.00 -0.82
CA MET A 83 4.52 -10.30 0.53
C MET A 83 3.56 -11.27 1.26
N ILE A 84 2.25 -11.00 1.19
CA ILE A 84 1.23 -11.86 1.82
C ILE A 84 1.25 -13.24 1.19
N ILE A 85 1.28 -13.33 -0.14
CA ILE A 85 1.30 -14.61 -0.86
C ILE A 85 2.57 -15.40 -0.52
N SER A 86 3.75 -14.77 -0.60
CA SER A 86 5.00 -15.44 -0.26
C SER A 86 5.07 -15.89 1.20
N GLY A 87 4.54 -15.09 2.13
CA GLY A 87 4.44 -15.47 3.55
C GLY A 87 3.50 -16.67 3.78
N LEU A 88 2.33 -16.67 3.14
CA LEU A 88 1.37 -17.78 3.21
C LEU A 88 1.92 -19.06 2.59
N VAL A 89 2.65 -18.98 1.47
CA VAL A 89 3.32 -20.14 0.86
C VAL A 89 4.35 -20.73 1.83
N LEU A 90 5.14 -19.88 2.50
CA LEU A 90 6.08 -20.33 3.52
C LEU A 90 5.37 -21.03 4.69
N GLN A 91 4.35 -20.38 5.28
CA GLN A 91 3.59 -20.93 6.41
C GLN A 91 2.82 -22.21 6.07
N LEU A 92 1.95 -22.19 5.06
CA LEU A 92 1.09 -23.33 4.74
C LEU A 92 1.88 -24.45 4.06
N GLY A 93 2.76 -24.08 3.15
CA GLY A 93 3.48 -25.01 2.29
C GLY A 93 4.55 -25.82 3.02
N PHE A 94 5.27 -25.15 3.94
CA PHE A 94 6.45 -25.72 4.60
C PHE A 94 6.27 -25.90 6.12
N HIS A 95 5.45 -25.09 6.80
CA HIS A 95 5.24 -25.24 8.25
C HIS A 95 4.01 -26.08 8.62
N MET A 96 2.91 -26.00 7.86
CA MET A 96 1.68 -26.77 8.15
C MET A 96 1.53 -28.06 7.32
N GLY A 97 2.20 -28.15 6.17
CA GLY A 97 2.06 -29.26 5.22
C GLY A 97 2.85 -30.54 5.56
N SER A 98 3.46 -30.64 6.75
CA SER A 98 4.11 -31.87 7.23
C SER A 98 3.11 -32.65 8.09
N SER A 99 2.30 -33.50 7.45
CA SER A 99 1.31 -34.35 8.10
C SER A 99 1.92 -35.20 9.22
N ALA A 100 1.61 -34.86 10.46
CA ALA A 100 1.01 -35.68 11.53
C ALA A 100 1.30 -37.19 11.63
N GLY A 101 2.42 -37.71 11.13
CA GLY A 101 2.63 -39.15 11.07
C GLY A 101 4.09 -39.58 11.02
N GLN A 102 4.95 -39.06 11.88
CA GLN A 102 6.15 -39.79 12.36
C GLN A 102 6.85 -39.01 13.48
N HIS A 103 7.06 -39.71 14.60
CA HIS A 103 7.89 -39.42 15.77
C HIS A 103 8.36 -37.97 16.01
N GLU A 104 7.84 -37.44 17.10
CA GLU A 104 7.94 -36.11 17.70
C GLU A 104 9.35 -35.52 17.96
N HIS A 105 10.45 -36.15 17.53
CA HIS A 105 11.78 -35.72 17.97
C HIS A 105 12.63 -34.92 16.96
N THR A 106 12.22 -34.80 15.70
CA THR A 106 12.88 -33.89 14.75
C THR A 106 11.84 -33.31 13.79
N ARG A 107 11.43 -32.05 14.02
CA ARG A 107 10.88 -31.19 12.96
C ARG A 107 12.00 -30.92 11.93
N GLY A 108 12.31 -31.93 11.12
CA GLY A 108 13.19 -31.78 9.97
C GLY A 108 12.47 -30.93 8.93
N PHE A 109 13.03 -29.78 8.60
CA PHE A 109 12.56 -29.02 7.45
C PHE A 109 12.88 -29.84 6.20
N GLU A 110 11.88 -30.45 5.56
CA GLU A 110 12.03 -31.01 4.21
C GLU A 110 12.23 -29.85 3.22
N THR A 111 13.46 -29.35 3.17
CA THR A 111 13.89 -28.25 2.28
C THR A 111 13.85 -28.65 0.80
N SER A 112 13.77 -29.95 0.50
CA SER A 112 13.65 -30.51 -0.85
C SER A 112 12.25 -30.40 -1.45
N LYS A 113 11.21 -30.16 -0.64
CA LYS A 113 9.85 -30.00 -1.15
C LYS A 113 9.77 -28.74 -2.03
N ALA A 114 9.40 -28.90 -3.29
CA ALA A 114 9.20 -27.79 -4.21
C ALA A 114 7.71 -27.42 -4.27
N ILE A 115 7.41 -26.13 -4.11
CA ILE A 115 6.06 -25.58 -4.34
C ILE A 115 6.14 -24.73 -5.60
N TRP A 116 5.36 -25.12 -6.61
CA TRP A 116 5.43 -24.55 -7.97
C TRP A 116 6.85 -24.61 -8.56
N GLY A 117 7.59 -25.68 -8.27
CA GLY A 117 8.95 -25.88 -8.77
C GLY A 117 10.03 -25.06 -8.05
N ILE A 118 9.67 -24.32 -6.99
CA ILE A 118 10.58 -23.47 -6.22
C ILE A 118 10.77 -24.09 -4.83
N ILE A 119 12.02 -24.24 -4.39
CA ILE A 119 12.38 -24.81 -3.08
C ILE A 119 12.22 -23.78 -1.95
N TYR A 120 12.26 -24.24 -0.70
CA TYR A 120 12.10 -23.39 0.49
C TYR A 120 13.05 -22.18 0.51
N ASN A 121 14.33 -22.41 0.19
CA ASN A 121 15.36 -21.38 0.27
C ASN A 121 15.07 -20.21 -0.69
N ASP A 122 14.56 -20.51 -1.88
CA ASP A 122 14.22 -19.52 -2.90
C ASP A 122 12.96 -18.75 -2.49
N TRP A 123 11.92 -19.43 -2.00
CA TRP A 123 10.72 -18.78 -1.46
C TRP A 123 11.05 -17.84 -0.29
N SER A 124 11.93 -18.28 0.62
CA SER A 124 12.42 -17.47 1.75
C SER A 124 13.16 -16.24 1.25
N THR A 125 14.03 -16.40 0.25
CA THR A 125 14.78 -15.29 -0.35
C THR A 125 13.86 -14.28 -1.04
N ILE A 126 12.89 -14.76 -1.83
CA ILE A 126 11.88 -13.92 -2.49
C ILE A 126 11.09 -13.14 -1.44
N HIS A 127 10.61 -13.80 -0.39
CA HIS A 127 9.86 -13.14 0.68
C HIS A 127 10.68 -12.02 1.33
N LYS A 128 11.95 -12.27 1.67
CA LYS A 128 12.86 -11.26 2.26
C LYS A 128 13.05 -10.06 1.33
N ILE A 129 13.32 -10.29 0.04
CA ILE A 129 13.49 -9.22 -0.95
C ILE A 129 12.22 -8.36 -1.03
N VAL A 130 11.05 -9.00 -1.12
CA VAL A 130 9.76 -8.30 -1.19
C VAL A 130 9.48 -7.48 0.08
N VAL A 131 9.80 -8.01 1.26
CA VAL A 131 9.69 -7.28 2.54
C VAL A 131 10.57 -6.02 2.54
N VAL A 132 11.82 -6.12 2.09
CA VAL A 132 12.73 -4.96 1.99
C VAL A 132 12.21 -3.92 1.01
N LEU A 133 11.81 -4.33 -0.20
CA LEU A 133 11.28 -3.41 -1.21
C LEU A 133 10.01 -2.70 -0.74
N PHE A 134 9.08 -3.43 -0.12
CA PHE A 134 7.88 -2.85 0.46
C PHE A 134 8.20 -1.87 1.59
N SER A 135 9.16 -2.19 2.46
CA SER A 135 9.62 -1.32 3.54
C SER A 135 10.12 0.02 3.00
N LEU A 136 10.95 -0.01 1.96
CA LEU A 136 11.47 1.20 1.32
C LEU A 136 10.33 2.05 0.72
N LEU A 137 9.39 1.43 0.02
CA LEU A 137 8.22 2.13 -0.54
C LEU A 137 7.33 2.74 0.54
N MET A 138 7.17 2.07 1.69
CA MET A 138 6.38 2.57 2.81
C MET A 138 6.98 3.84 3.41
N ILE A 139 8.31 3.96 3.49
CA ILE A 139 9.00 5.17 3.97
C ILE A 139 8.64 6.37 3.09
N PHE A 140 8.60 6.21 1.77
CA PHE A 140 8.21 7.27 0.84
C PHE A 140 6.72 7.65 0.92
N HIS A 141 5.86 6.83 1.52
CA HIS A 141 4.42 7.02 1.57
C HIS A 141 3.88 7.62 2.89
N ILE A 142 4.76 8.08 3.79
CA ILE A 142 4.39 8.60 5.11
C ILE A 142 3.77 10.00 5.00
N LYS A 143 2.44 10.07 4.88
CA LYS A 143 1.68 11.34 4.96
C LYS A 143 0.40 11.26 5.81
N ASN A 144 0.07 10.11 6.39
CA ASN A 144 -1.20 9.91 7.08
C ASN A 144 -1.02 9.12 8.39
N LYS A 145 -1.69 9.55 9.47
CA LYS A 145 -1.67 8.88 10.77
C LYS A 145 -1.99 7.38 10.69
N GLN A 146 -2.99 6.98 9.89
CA GLN A 146 -3.32 5.56 9.73
C GLN A 146 -2.21 4.76 9.02
N VAL A 147 -1.51 5.40 8.06
CA VAL A 147 -0.37 4.77 7.37
C VAL A 147 0.79 4.62 8.34
N ILE A 148 1.03 5.61 9.21
CA ILE A 148 2.07 5.53 10.26
C ILE A 148 1.82 4.35 11.19
N THR A 149 0.58 4.16 11.68
CA THR A 149 0.24 3.00 12.52
C THR A 149 0.53 1.68 11.82
N LEU A 150 0.13 1.55 10.54
CA LEU A 150 0.43 0.37 9.74
C LEU A 150 1.94 0.18 9.52
N SER A 151 2.69 1.26 9.27
CA SER A 151 4.16 1.20 9.11
C SER A 151 4.84 0.69 10.36
N ILE A 152 4.42 1.15 11.55
CA ILE A 152 4.99 0.72 12.83
C ILE A 152 4.68 -0.76 13.05
N LEU A 153 3.44 -1.17 12.85
CA LEU A 153 3.04 -2.57 13.03
C LEU A 153 3.78 -3.49 12.04
N PHE A 154 3.92 -3.05 10.79
CA PHE A 154 4.69 -3.75 9.77
C PHE A 154 6.18 -3.86 10.15
N LEU A 155 6.78 -2.80 10.68
CA LEU A 155 8.17 -2.84 11.13
C LEU A 155 8.37 -3.86 12.26
N LEU A 156 7.43 -3.94 13.21
CA LEU A 156 7.47 -4.95 14.27
C LEU A 156 7.41 -6.37 13.69
N VAL A 157 6.51 -6.63 12.74
CA VAL A 157 6.40 -7.93 12.05
C VAL A 157 7.68 -8.26 11.28
N ALA A 158 8.26 -7.29 10.57
CA ALA A 158 9.49 -7.48 9.82
C ALA A 158 10.65 -7.84 10.76
N ILE A 159 10.83 -7.10 11.85
CA ILE A 159 11.87 -7.37 12.86
C ILE A 159 11.70 -8.78 13.43
N THR A 160 10.50 -9.16 13.87
CA THR A 160 10.26 -10.50 14.42
C THR A 160 10.44 -11.62 13.40
N GLY A 161 10.25 -11.35 12.11
CA GLY A 161 10.54 -12.29 11.02
C GLY A 161 12.04 -12.44 10.70
N PHE A 162 12.84 -11.38 10.90
CA PHE A 162 14.29 -11.43 10.69
C PHE A 162 15.06 -12.02 11.88
N VAL A 163 14.58 -11.86 13.11
CA VAL A 163 15.26 -12.35 14.32
C VAL A 163 15.55 -13.87 14.29
N PRO A 164 14.60 -14.76 13.91
CA PRO A 164 14.87 -16.20 13.76
C PRO A 164 16.08 -16.52 12.88
N TRP A 165 16.32 -15.73 11.83
CA TRP A 165 17.43 -15.92 10.91
C TRP A 165 18.77 -15.54 11.56
N PHE A 166 18.81 -14.45 12.34
CA PHE A 166 20.00 -14.10 13.12
C PHE A 166 20.29 -15.13 14.22
N ILE A 167 19.25 -15.66 14.87
CA ILE A 167 19.38 -16.73 15.86
C ILE A 167 20.00 -17.99 15.22
N ASP A 168 19.52 -18.37 14.04
CA ASP A 168 20.05 -19.50 13.27
C ASP A 168 21.54 -19.33 12.95
N LEU A 169 21.93 -18.15 12.46
CA LEU A 169 23.33 -17.82 12.17
C LEU A 169 24.23 -17.84 13.41
N SER A 170 23.68 -17.51 14.58
CA SER A 170 24.42 -17.49 15.85
C SER A 170 24.58 -18.87 16.50
N GLY A 171 24.03 -19.94 15.91
CA GLY A 171 24.10 -21.30 16.46
C GLY A 171 23.28 -21.50 17.75
N ASN A 172 22.32 -20.60 18.01
CA ASN A 172 21.49 -20.63 19.21
C ASN A 172 20.40 -21.71 19.18
N SER A 173 19.72 -21.92 20.32
CA SER A 173 18.76 -23.02 20.50
C SER A 173 17.56 -22.96 19.53
N VAL A 174 17.18 -24.13 19.00
CA VAL A 174 16.01 -24.33 18.10
C VAL A 174 14.72 -23.79 18.75
N THR A 175 14.61 -23.88 20.07
CA THR A 175 13.47 -23.40 20.86
C THR A 175 13.28 -21.90 20.71
N SER A 176 14.35 -21.11 20.82
CA SER A 176 14.27 -19.65 20.64
C SER A 176 13.77 -19.29 19.24
N ARG A 177 14.27 -19.98 18.21
CA ARG A 177 13.84 -19.77 16.82
C ARG A 177 12.34 -20.01 16.64
N LEU A 178 11.80 -21.09 17.21
CA LEU A 178 10.37 -21.43 17.14
C LEU A 178 9.49 -20.40 17.87
N ILE A 179 9.92 -19.93 19.05
CA ILE A 179 9.18 -18.90 19.80
C ILE A 179 9.04 -17.62 18.98
N PHE A 180 10.12 -17.15 18.35
CA PHE A 180 10.06 -15.94 17.52
C PHE A 180 9.20 -16.10 16.27
N ILE A 181 9.21 -17.29 15.64
CA ILE A 181 8.31 -17.60 14.52
C ILE A 181 6.85 -17.53 14.98
N GLU A 182 6.50 -18.11 16.13
CA GLU A 182 5.13 -18.05 16.65
C GLU A 182 4.70 -16.60 16.99
N ILE A 183 5.59 -15.82 17.58
CA ILE A 183 5.35 -14.39 17.85
C ILE A 183 5.13 -13.62 16.54
N HIS A 184 5.98 -13.86 15.54
CA HIS A 184 5.87 -13.26 14.21
C HIS A 184 4.50 -13.55 13.60
N ASP A 185 4.07 -14.81 13.58
CA ASP A 185 2.79 -15.24 12.99
C ASP A 185 1.59 -14.55 13.66
N LYS A 186 1.59 -14.44 15.00
CA LYS A 186 0.51 -13.76 15.74
C LYS A 186 0.44 -12.27 15.44
N ILE A 187 1.58 -11.58 15.38
CA ILE A 187 1.62 -10.14 15.05
C ILE A 187 1.25 -9.92 13.57
N ALA A 188 1.70 -10.80 12.67
CA ALA A 188 1.36 -10.74 11.25
C ALA A 188 -0.15 -10.87 11.03
N LEU A 189 -0.84 -11.75 11.77
CA LEU A 189 -2.30 -11.86 11.72
C LEU A 189 -3.00 -10.53 12.10
N ILE A 190 -2.52 -9.87 13.17
CA ILE A 190 -3.03 -8.56 13.58
C ILE A 190 -2.81 -7.54 12.44
N LEU A 191 -1.61 -7.52 11.84
CA LEU A 191 -1.30 -6.63 10.71
C LEU A 191 -2.25 -6.85 9.53
N VAL A 192 -2.54 -8.11 9.17
CA VAL A 192 -3.47 -8.44 8.08
C VAL A 192 -4.86 -7.85 8.34
N ILE A 193 -5.40 -7.99 9.56
CA ILE A 193 -6.71 -7.42 9.93
C ILE A 193 -6.69 -5.89 9.75
N TYR A 194 -5.67 -5.21 10.28
CA TYR A 194 -5.55 -3.76 10.15
C TYR A 194 -5.38 -3.31 8.70
N LEU A 195 -4.66 -4.07 7.88
CA LEU A 195 -4.48 -3.80 6.46
C LEU A 195 -5.80 -3.93 5.70
N ILE A 196 -6.59 -4.98 5.98
CA ILE A 196 -7.93 -5.16 5.39
C ILE A 196 -8.84 -3.97 5.75
N LEU A 197 -8.89 -3.59 7.04
CA LEU A 197 -9.67 -2.43 7.49
C LEU A 197 -9.23 -1.13 6.80
N HIS A 198 -7.91 -0.95 6.62
CA HIS A 198 -7.37 0.18 5.90
C HIS A 198 -7.81 0.20 4.43
N ILE A 199 -7.70 -0.93 3.72
CA ILE A 199 -8.11 -1.07 2.33
C ILE A 199 -9.61 -0.77 2.18
N ILE A 200 -10.47 -1.34 3.04
CA ILE A 200 -11.92 -1.10 3.04
C ILE A 200 -12.23 0.39 3.19
N LYS A 201 -11.61 1.06 4.18
CA LYS A 201 -11.80 2.51 4.41
C LYS A 201 -11.30 3.36 3.25
N ARG A 202 -10.30 2.88 2.50
CA ARG A 202 -9.69 3.58 1.35
C ARG A 202 -10.31 3.23 0.00
N ARG A 203 -11.30 2.33 -0.10
CA ARG A 203 -11.93 1.97 -1.39
C ARG A 203 -12.40 3.17 -2.21
N LYS A 204 -12.87 4.24 -1.56
CA LYS A 204 -13.30 5.49 -2.22
C LYS A 204 -12.18 6.21 -2.99
N TRP A 205 -10.91 5.92 -2.73
CA TRP A 205 -9.77 6.52 -3.43
C TRP A 205 -9.47 5.83 -4.77
N PHE A 206 -10.01 4.63 -5.00
CA PHE A 206 -9.80 3.86 -6.23
C PHE A 206 -10.94 4.03 -7.25
N THR A 207 -12.07 4.60 -6.82
CA THR A 207 -13.29 4.75 -7.64
C THR A 207 -13.59 6.20 -8.03
N GLN A 208 -12.62 7.11 -7.91
CA GLN A 208 -12.70 8.53 -8.31
C GLN A 208 -11.53 8.87 -9.21
#